data_AF-A0A8J9T2X2-F1
#
_entry.id   AF-A0A8J9T2X2-F1
#
_cell.length_a   1.000
_cell.length_b   1.000
_cell.length_c   1.000
_cell.angle_alpha   90.00
_cell.angle_beta   90.00
_cell.angle_gamma   90.00
#
_symmetry.space_group_name_H-M   'P 1'
#
loop_
_entity.id
_entity.type
_entity.pdbx_description
1 polymer ?
#
loop_
_entity_poly.entity_id
_entity_poly.type
_entity_poly.pdbx_seq_one_letter_code
_entity_poly.pdbx_strand_id
1 'polypeptide(L)'
;IRTKDQFGYDVHCDIRWSYGIMGIVFKIVTNVKSASAAVERIDKFLSDFRVDLETMSAAEFLEHLVGLSTQKLDMFNSLSEQCDHYWCEIRDGRFEWEAYRDEAICLRSVQKGDLLKAFDKWLNPASHRNVIAIQVIGTGEGDVSIGRPSLESDKVDDYLDAVSSDFHILCKAQTWGRVNSKLF
;
A
#
# COMPACT_ATOMS: atom_id res chain seq x y z
N ILE A 1 3.68 -13.44 -7.59
CA ILE A 1 2.28 -13.44 -7.12
C ILE A 1 1.30 -13.80 -8.24
N ARG A 2 1.01 -12.94 -9.23
CA ARG A 2 0.02 -13.26 -10.29
C ARG A 2 0.47 -14.40 -11.21
N THR A 3 1.57 -14.23 -11.95
CA THR A 3 1.97 -15.17 -13.02
C THR A 3 2.46 -16.53 -12.51
N LYS A 4 3.28 -16.55 -11.45
CA LYS A 4 3.89 -17.79 -10.93
C LYS A 4 2.98 -18.53 -9.96
N ASP A 5 2.34 -17.81 -9.05
CA ASP A 5 1.60 -18.41 -7.93
C ASP A 5 0.09 -18.46 -8.17
N GLN A 6 -0.40 -17.83 -9.25
CA GLN A 6 -1.81 -17.82 -9.65
C GLN A 6 -2.75 -17.39 -8.52
N PHE A 7 -2.28 -16.45 -7.68
CA PHE A 7 -3.01 -16.00 -6.49
C PHE A 7 -4.30 -15.25 -6.80
N GLY A 8 -4.58 -14.87 -8.06
CA GLY A 8 -5.78 -14.15 -8.46
C GLY A 8 -5.55 -13.33 -9.73
N TYR A 9 -6.65 -12.83 -10.31
CA TYR A 9 -6.60 -12.02 -11.54
C TYR A 9 -6.08 -10.60 -11.28
N ASP A 10 -6.43 -10.01 -10.13
CA ASP A 10 -6.08 -8.63 -9.75
C ASP A 10 -5.05 -8.63 -8.62
N VAL A 11 -3.82 -8.26 -8.97
CA VAL A 11 -2.70 -8.04 -8.04
C VAL A 11 -2.08 -6.71 -8.42
N HIS A 12 -2.09 -5.77 -7.48
CA HIS A 12 -1.59 -4.42 -7.66
C HIS A 12 -0.58 -4.06 -6.56
N CYS A 13 0.43 -3.27 -6.93
CA CYS A 13 1.37 -2.65 -6.02
C CYS A 13 1.44 -1.17 -6.39
N ASP A 14 1.25 -0.28 -5.42
CA ASP A 14 1.28 1.16 -5.64
C ASP A 14 1.93 1.91 -4.48
N ILE A 15 2.28 3.16 -4.72
CA ILE A 15 2.64 4.12 -3.69
C ILE A 15 1.36 4.77 -3.18
N ARG A 16 1.21 4.84 -1.86
CA ARG A 16 0.11 5.58 -1.22
C ARG A 16 0.67 6.76 -0.46
N TRP A 17 0.11 7.92 -0.75
CA TRP A 17 0.33 9.14 0.01
C TRP A 17 -0.92 9.40 0.86
N SER A 18 -0.78 9.59 2.16
CA SER A 18 -1.91 9.82 3.07
C SER A 18 -1.49 10.76 4.19
N TYR A 19 -2.01 11.99 4.15
CA TYR A 19 -1.75 13.04 5.14
C TYR A 19 -0.25 13.31 5.39
N GLY A 20 0.55 13.43 4.32
CA GLY A 20 1.99 13.64 4.44
C GLY A 20 2.83 12.38 4.67
N ILE A 21 2.19 11.22 4.85
CA ILE A 21 2.88 9.94 5.06
C ILE A 21 2.88 9.14 3.75
N MET A 22 4.06 8.70 3.35
CA MET A 22 4.26 7.79 2.21
C MET A 22 4.28 6.33 2.67
N GLY A 23 3.69 5.45 1.87
CA GLY A 23 3.77 4.01 2.05
C GLY A 23 3.64 3.26 0.73
N ILE A 24 3.86 1.95 0.78
CA ILE A 24 3.60 1.04 -0.34
C ILE A 24 2.36 0.23 0.01
N VAL A 25 1.46 0.07 -0.96
CA VAL A 25 0.23 -0.70 -0.82
C VAL A 25 0.25 -1.86 -1.79
N PHE A 26 0.00 -3.05 -1.25
CA PHE A 26 -0.29 -4.25 -2.02
C PHE A 26 -1.78 -4.51 -1.94
N LYS A 27 -2.43 -4.68 -3.10
CA LYS A 27 -3.83 -5.11 -3.20
C LYS A 27 -3.87 -6.44 -3.94
N ILE A 28 -4.46 -7.45 -3.32
CA ILE A 28 -4.67 -8.77 -3.90
C ILE A 28 -6.14 -9.09 -3.80
N VAL A 29 -6.77 -9.39 -4.94
CA VAL A 29 -8.12 -9.94 -5.00
C VAL A 29 -8.04 -11.37 -5.49
N THR A 30 -8.52 -12.29 -4.67
CA THR A 30 -8.42 -13.72 -4.91
C THR A 30 -9.74 -14.43 -4.60
N ASN A 31 -10.04 -15.46 -5.38
CA ASN A 31 -11.13 -16.42 -5.16
C ASN A 31 -10.61 -17.84 -4.93
N VAL A 32 -9.29 -18.01 -4.78
CA VAL A 32 -8.63 -19.33 -4.68
C VAL A 32 -7.86 -19.53 -3.39
N LYS A 33 -7.55 -18.44 -2.66
CA LYS A 33 -6.75 -18.48 -1.43
C LYS A 33 -7.41 -17.64 -0.33
N SER A 34 -7.04 -17.93 0.91
CA SER A 34 -7.47 -17.11 2.06
C SER A 34 -6.78 -15.75 2.05
N ALA A 35 -7.41 -14.77 2.72
CA ALA A 35 -6.81 -13.45 2.92
C ALA A 35 -5.49 -13.53 3.72
N SER A 36 -5.39 -14.45 4.68
CA SER A 36 -4.15 -14.68 5.44
C SER A 36 -3.01 -15.20 4.58
N ALA A 37 -3.28 -16.17 3.70
CA ALA A 37 -2.28 -16.71 2.77
C ALA A 37 -1.78 -15.64 1.79
N ALA A 38 -2.64 -14.69 1.40
CA ALA A 38 -2.24 -13.56 0.57
C ALA A 38 -1.23 -12.64 1.28
N VAL A 39 -1.42 -12.38 2.59
CA VAL A 39 -0.48 -11.59 3.39
C VAL A 39 0.87 -12.31 3.50
N GLU A 40 0.87 -13.58 3.85
CA GLU A 40 2.12 -14.38 3.93
C GLU A 40 2.84 -14.43 2.57
N ARG A 41 2.08 -14.48 1.47
CA ARG A 41 2.65 -14.47 0.13
C ARG A 41 3.33 -13.13 -0.21
N ILE A 42 2.79 -12.01 0.25
CA ILE A 42 3.42 -10.68 0.10
C ILE A 42 4.75 -10.65 0.87
N ASP A 43 4.80 -11.19 2.08
CA ASP A 43 6.03 -11.23 2.87
C ASP A 43 7.11 -12.09 2.22
N LYS A 44 6.71 -13.25 1.69
CA LYS A 44 7.61 -14.06 0.88
C LYS A 44 8.10 -13.31 -0.35
N PHE A 45 7.21 -12.61 -1.07
CA PHE A 45 7.58 -11.80 -2.23
C PHE A 45 8.61 -10.72 -1.87
N LEU A 46 8.42 -10.02 -0.75
CA LEU A 46 9.35 -8.98 -0.31
C LEU A 46 10.72 -9.56 0.07
N SER A 47 10.74 -10.75 0.67
CA SER A 47 11.99 -11.45 0.99
C SER A 47 12.73 -11.88 -0.27
N ASP A 48 12.01 -12.45 -1.26
CA ASP A 48 12.59 -12.83 -2.55
C ASP A 48 13.10 -11.58 -3.31
N PHE A 49 12.28 -10.52 -3.35
CA PHE A 49 12.61 -9.28 -4.04
C PHE A 49 13.82 -8.56 -3.43
N ARG A 50 14.06 -8.73 -2.13
CA ARG A 50 15.27 -8.22 -1.48
C ARG A 50 16.55 -8.87 -2.02
N VAL A 51 16.49 -10.16 -2.36
CA VAL A 51 17.60 -10.86 -3.02
C VAL A 51 17.75 -10.33 -4.44
N ASP A 52 16.65 -10.20 -5.18
CA ASP A 52 16.66 -9.66 -6.55
C ASP A 52 17.31 -8.26 -6.59
N LEU A 53 16.92 -7.36 -5.67
CA LEU A 53 17.50 -6.03 -5.52
C LEU A 53 19.00 -6.08 -5.23
N GLU A 54 19.48 -7.04 -4.43
CA GLU A 54 20.90 -7.17 -4.13
C GLU A 54 21.70 -7.69 -5.32
N THR A 55 21.16 -8.66 -6.04
CA THR A 55 21.83 -9.28 -7.20
C THR A 55 21.70 -8.46 -8.49
N MET A 56 20.77 -7.51 -8.55
CA MET A 56 20.54 -6.62 -9.68
C MET A 56 21.84 -5.95 -10.15
N SER A 57 22.13 -5.98 -11.44
CA SER A 57 23.31 -5.33 -11.98
C SER A 57 23.20 -3.80 -11.89
N ALA A 58 24.34 -3.10 -11.92
CA ALA A 58 24.33 -1.64 -11.98
C ALA A 58 23.63 -1.12 -13.25
N ALA A 59 23.74 -1.85 -14.37
CA ALA A 59 23.08 -1.49 -15.63
C ALA A 59 21.56 -1.56 -15.52
N GLU A 60 21.00 -2.67 -15.03
CA GLU A 60 19.55 -2.81 -14.80
C GLU A 60 19.02 -1.78 -13.82
N PHE A 61 19.78 -1.48 -12.75
CA PHE A 61 19.41 -0.43 -11.81
C PHE A 61 19.30 0.94 -12.48
N LEU A 62 20.26 1.29 -13.35
CA LEU A 62 20.22 2.53 -14.12
C LEU A 62 19.06 2.56 -15.11
N GLU A 63 18.74 1.44 -15.76
CA GLU A 63 17.57 1.32 -16.64
C GLU A 63 16.26 1.57 -15.88
N HIS A 64 16.13 1.06 -14.65
CA HIS A 64 14.98 1.36 -13.79
C HIS A 64 14.88 2.84 -13.42
N LEU A 65 16.00 3.51 -13.12
CA LEU A 65 16.00 4.95 -12.84
C LEU A 65 15.60 5.76 -14.07
N VAL A 66 16.08 5.40 -15.25
CA VAL A 66 15.70 6.03 -16.52
C VAL A 66 14.22 5.83 -16.79
N GLY A 67 13.72 4.59 -16.67
CA GLY A 67 12.31 4.28 -16.88
C GLY A 67 11.39 5.07 -15.93
N LEU A 68 11.74 5.15 -14.65
CA LEU A 68 10.99 5.95 -13.68
C LEU A 68 11.06 7.46 -13.98
N SER A 69 12.22 7.97 -14.39
CA SER A 69 12.37 9.37 -14.77
C SER A 69 11.54 9.72 -16.01
N THR A 70 11.49 8.83 -17.01
CA THR A 70 10.65 9.01 -18.21
C THR A 70 9.18 9.01 -17.82
N GLN A 71 8.74 8.00 -17.05
CA GLN A 71 7.35 7.90 -16.60
C GLN A 71 6.88 9.14 -15.82
N LYS A 72 7.75 9.73 -14.98
CA LYS A 72 7.43 10.96 -14.25
C LYS A 72 7.30 12.19 -15.15
N LEU A 73 8.07 12.23 -16.25
CA LEU A 73 8.12 13.37 -17.17
C LEU A 73 7.20 13.19 -18.39
N ASP A 74 6.42 12.11 -18.43
CA ASP A 74 5.45 11.88 -19.48
C ASP A 74 4.36 12.96 -19.42
N MET A 75 3.98 13.46 -20.60
CA MET A 75 2.92 14.47 -20.69
C MET A 75 1.57 13.86 -20.35
N PHE A 76 0.73 14.64 -19.69
CA PHE A 76 -0.68 14.29 -19.48
C PHE A 76 -1.37 14.11 -20.83
N ASN A 77 -2.13 13.01 -20.96
CA ASN A 77 -2.83 12.66 -22.19
C ASN A 77 -4.16 13.42 -22.33
N SER A 78 -4.62 14.06 -21.26
CA SER A 78 -5.88 14.81 -21.25
C SER A 78 -5.89 15.93 -20.22
N LEU A 79 -6.80 16.89 -20.40
CA LEU A 79 -7.04 17.95 -19.42
C LEU A 79 -7.55 17.39 -18.09
N SER A 80 -8.33 16.31 -18.11
CA SER A 80 -8.81 15.66 -16.87
C SER A 80 -7.63 15.14 -16.06
N GLU A 81 -6.70 14.44 -16.71
CA GLU A 81 -5.51 13.89 -16.05
C GLU A 81 -4.64 14.99 -15.44
N GLN A 82 -4.43 16.09 -16.19
CA GLN A 82 -3.71 17.26 -15.69
C GLN A 82 -4.43 17.92 -14.50
N CYS A 83 -5.76 18.11 -14.59
CA CYS A 83 -6.57 18.65 -13.50
C CYS A 83 -6.51 17.76 -12.26
N ASP A 84 -6.64 16.44 -12.41
CA ASP A 84 -6.61 15.49 -11.31
C ASP A 84 -5.24 15.51 -10.60
N HIS A 85 -4.15 15.64 -11.36
CA HIS A 85 -2.80 15.78 -10.81
C HIS A 85 -2.67 17.05 -9.95
N TYR A 86 -3.01 18.23 -10.49
CA TYR A 86 -2.94 19.48 -9.74
C TYR A 86 -3.94 19.53 -8.58
N TRP A 87 -5.11 18.92 -8.74
CA TRP A 87 -6.10 18.84 -7.68
C TRP A 87 -5.60 18.03 -6.49
N CYS A 88 -4.80 16.99 -6.74
CA CYS A 88 -4.12 16.27 -5.66
C CYS A 88 -3.20 17.20 -4.87
N GLU A 89 -2.36 18.03 -5.52
CA GLU A 89 -1.50 19.01 -4.82
C GLU A 89 -2.28 20.00 -3.96
N ILE A 90 -3.44 20.46 -4.44
CA ILE A 90 -4.33 21.39 -3.71
C ILE A 90 -4.97 20.68 -2.51
N ARG A 91 -5.59 19.52 -2.73
CA ARG A 91 -6.26 18.73 -1.69
C ARG A 91 -5.30 18.39 -0.56
N ASP A 92 -4.07 18.07 -0.94
CA ASP A 92 -3.02 17.62 -0.05
C ASP A 92 -2.24 18.78 0.59
N GLY A 93 -2.49 20.02 0.15
CA GLY A 93 -1.90 21.25 0.69
C GLY A 93 -0.40 21.42 0.42
N ARG A 94 0.14 20.66 -0.54
CA ARG A 94 1.57 20.71 -0.92
C ARG A 94 1.88 21.86 -1.85
N PHE A 95 0.99 22.09 -2.82
CA PHE A 95 1.16 23.08 -3.88
C PHE A 95 2.50 22.92 -4.64
N GLU A 96 2.99 21.69 -4.79
CA GLU A 96 4.25 21.41 -5.49
C GLU A 96 3.97 21.05 -6.96
N TRP A 97 3.81 22.08 -7.78
CA TRP A 97 3.37 21.93 -9.17
C TRP A 97 4.41 21.26 -10.08
N GLU A 98 5.69 21.32 -9.71
CA GLU A 98 6.80 20.74 -10.47
C GLU A 98 7.35 19.48 -9.77
N ALA A 99 6.59 18.85 -8.87
CA ALA A 99 7.01 17.70 -8.07
C ALA A 99 7.68 16.61 -8.92
N TYR A 100 7.06 16.25 -10.05
CA TYR A 100 7.59 15.22 -10.94
C TYR A 100 8.92 15.59 -11.59
N ARG A 101 9.12 16.88 -11.92
CA ARG A 101 10.39 17.38 -12.43
C ARG A 101 11.48 17.28 -11.36
N ASP A 102 11.18 17.75 -10.16
CA ASP A 102 12.15 17.78 -9.06
C ASP A 102 12.51 16.37 -8.59
N GLU A 103 11.53 15.47 -8.51
CA GLU A 103 11.75 14.05 -8.25
C GLU A 103 12.63 13.41 -9.33
N ALA A 104 12.37 13.67 -10.61
CA ALA A 104 13.19 13.16 -11.71
C ALA A 104 14.64 13.67 -11.66
N ILE A 105 14.86 14.92 -11.25
CA ILE A 105 16.21 15.47 -11.02
C ILE A 105 16.87 14.74 -9.83
N CYS A 106 16.13 14.51 -8.75
CA CYS A 106 16.61 13.85 -7.54
C CYS A 106 17.06 12.40 -7.81
N LEU A 107 16.41 11.68 -8.74
CA LEU A 107 16.77 10.30 -9.13
C LEU A 107 18.24 10.14 -9.53
N ARG A 108 18.89 11.21 -10.04
CA ARG A 108 20.33 11.18 -10.41
C ARG A 108 21.25 10.92 -9.23
N SER A 109 20.83 11.29 -8.03
CA SER A 109 21.60 11.13 -6.79
C SER A 109 21.38 9.77 -6.12
N VAL A 110 20.32 9.03 -6.51
CA VAL A 110 19.92 7.80 -5.85
C VAL A 110 20.92 6.69 -6.15
N GLN A 111 21.51 6.14 -5.10
CA GLN A 111 22.41 5.00 -5.19
C GLN A 111 21.70 3.70 -4.78
N LYS A 112 22.06 2.59 -5.42
CA LYS A 112 21.55 1.25 -5.09
C LYS A 112 21.71 0.90 -3.60
N GLY A 113 22.84 1.29 -3.00
CA GLY A 113 23.10 1.05 -1.59
C GLY A 113 22.11 1.76 -0.65
N ASP A 114 21.65 2.96 -1.03
CA ASP A 114 20.66 3.70 -0.23
C ASP A 114 19.26 3.11 -0.41
N LEU A 115 18.94 2.62 -1.61
CA LEU A 115 17.72 1.87 -1.86
C LEU A 115 17.66 0.59 -1.01
N LEU A 116 18.75 -0.17 -0.93
CA LEU A 116 18.82 -1.38 -0.10
C LEU A 116 18.60 -1.08 1.38
N LYS A 117 19.26 -0.03 1.90
CA LYS A 117 19.07 0.42 3.29
C LYS A 117 17.63 0.85 3.56
N ALA A 118 17.02 1.59 2.64
CA ALA A 118 15.63 2.02 2.72
C ALA A 118 14.68 0.81 2.72
N PHE A 119 14.91 -0.16 1.83
CA PHE A 119 14.13 -1.40 1.78
C PHE A 119 14.24 -2.20 3.09
N ASP A 120 15.46 -2.39 3.58
CA ASP A 120 15.71 -3.14 4.82
C ASP A 120 15.08 -2.46 6.03
N LYS A 121 15.06 -1.13 6.06
CA LYS A 121 14.45 -0.35 7.14
C LYS A 121 12.93 -0.35 7.11
N TRP A 122 12.32 -0.25 5.94
CA TRP A 122 10.88 0.05 5.83
C TRP A 122 10.00 -1.09 5.32
N LEU A 123 10.55 -2.02 4.54
CA LEU A 123 9.76 -3.01 3.78
C LEU A 123 10.11 -4.46 4.12
N ASN A 124 11.36 -4.72 4.52
CA ASN A 124 11.82 -6.08 4.82
C ASN A 124 10.97 -6.73 5.92
N PRO A 125 10.33 -7.90 5.69
CA PRO A 125 9.54 -8.59 6.71
C PRO A 125 10.32 -8.99 7.97
N ALA A 126 11.65 -9.11 7.87
CA ALA A 126 12.52 -9.43 9.00
C ALA A 126 12.80 -8.22 9.91
N SER A 127 12.49 -7.00 9.47
CA SER A 127 12.71 -5.78 10.24
C SER A 127 11.43 -5.27 10.92
N HIS A 128 11.59 -4.35 11.88
CA HIS A 128 10.45 -3.70 12.52
C HIS A 128 9.86 -2.63 11.60
N ARG A 129 8.80 -3.02 10.87
CA ARG A 129 8.10 -2.16 9.90
C ARG A 129 6.66 -1.88 10.32
N ASN A 130 6.14 -0.74 9.88
CA ASN A 130 4.74 -0.35 10.10
C ASN A 130 3.86 -0.98 9.02
N VAL A 131 2.94 -1.86 9.41
CA VAL A 131 2.05 -2.56 8.48
C VAL A 131 0.61 -2.40 8.92
N ILE A 132 -0.26 -2.06 7.96
CA ILE A 132 -1.71 -2.14 8.12
C ILE A 132 -2.20 -3.16 7.11
N ALA A 133 -2.79 -4.26 7.59
CA ALA A 133 -3.39 -5.28 6.75
C ALA A 133 -4.91 -5.21 6.87
N ILE A 134 -5.60 -4.99 5.74
CA ILE A 134 -7.07 -5.04 5.66
C ILE A 134 -7.42 -6.32 4.93
N GLN A 135 -8.08 -7.24 5.63
CA GLN A 135 -8.50 -8.53 5.09
C GLN A 135 -10.01 -8.51 4.87
N VAL A 136 -10.43 -8.71 3.63
CA VAL A 136 -11.85 -8.89 3.28
C VAL A 136 -12.06 -10.36 3.00
N ILE A 137 -12.92 -11.00 3.79
CA ILE A 137 -13.13 -12.45 3.76
C ILE A 137 -14.38 -12.76 2.94
N GLY A 138 -14.24 -13.67 1.98
CA GLY A 138 -15.32 -14.05 1.08
C GLY A 138 -16.41 -14.85 1.80
N THR A 139 -17.64 -14.78 1.28
CA THR A 139 -18.78 -15.54 1.80
C THR A 139 -18.91 -16.96 1.26
N GLY A 140 -18.05 -17.35 0.31
CA GLY A 140 -18.05 -18.67 -0.32
C GLY A 140 -17.50 -19.79 0.56
N GLU A 141 -17.53 -21.02 0.05
CA GLU A 141 -17.01 -22.20 0.74
C GLU A 141 -15.53 -22.44 0.42
N GLY A 142 -14.81 -23.11 1.34
CA GLY A 142 -13.39 -23.46 1.17
C GLY A 142 -12.41 -22.39 1.67
N ASP A 143 -11.18 -22.41 1.16
CA ASP A 143 -10.06 -21.59 1.66
C ASP A 143 -10.37 -20.07 1.70
N VAL A 144 -11.25 -19.59 0.84
CA VAL A 144 -11.64 -18.17 0.74
C VAL A 144 -12.41 -17.63 1.94
N SER A 145 -13.03 -18.52 2.74
CA SER A 145 -13.77 -18.13 3.96
C SER A 145 -12.97 -18.34 5.24
N ILE A 146 -11.71 -18.76 5.15
CA ILE A 146 -10.82 -18.87 6.32
C ILE A 146 -10.69 -17.49 6.99
N GLY A 147 -10.95 -17.46 8.31
CA GLY A 147 -10.96 -16.25 9.13
C GLY A 147 -12.34 -15.63 9.32
N ARG A 148 -13.38 -16.15 8.66
CA ARG A 148 -14.76 -15.72 8.91
C ARG A 148 -15.17 -16.14 10.33
N PRO A 149 -15.79 -15.25 11.13
CA PRO A 149 -16.31 -15.63 12.44
C PRO A 149 -17.33 -16.77 12.31
N SER A 150 -17.11 -17.87 13.04
CA SER A 150 -18.11 -18.92 13.19
C SER A 150 -19.13 -18.46 14.23
N LEU A 151 -20.30 -18.03 13.78
CA LEU A 151 -21.41 -17.69 14.67
C LEU A 151 -22.33 -18.90 14.83
N GLU A 152 -22.41 -19.43 16.04
CA GLU A 152 -23.52 -20.30 16.43
C GLU A 152 -24.80 -19.45 16.50
N SER A 153 -25.95 -20.01 16.10
CA SER A 153 -27.23 -19.30 16.03
C SER A 153 -27.59 -18.56 17.32
N ASP A 154 -27.17 -19.12 18.46
CA ASP A 154 -27.58 -18.69 19.79
C ASP A 154 -26.70 -17.56 20.33
N LYS A 155 -25.67 -17.13 19.59
CA LYS A 155 -24.69 -16.09 19.99
C LYS A 155 -24.67 -14.89 19.05
N VAL A 156 -25.63 -14.80 18.13
CA VAL A 156 -25.67 -13.71 17.14
C VAL A 156 -25.93 -12.37 17.81
N ASP A 157 -26.87 -12.30 18.76
CA ASP A 157 -27.22 -11.06 19.46
C ASP A 157 -26.02 -10.53 20.27
N ASP A 158 -25.34 -11.40 21.02
CA ASP A 158 -24.12 -11.04 21.77
C ASP A 158 -23.02 -10.49 20.85
N TYR A 159 -22.85 -11.06 19.66
CA TYR A 159 -21.88 -10.59 18.68
C TYR A 159 -22.27 -9.21 18.11
N LEU A 160 -23.54 -9.00 17.80
CA LEU A 160 -24.03 -7.71 17.30
C LEU A 160 -23.87 -6.60 18.34
N ASP A 161 -24.17 -6.90 19.61
CA ASP A 161 -23.99 -5.97 20.72
C ASP A 161 -22.50 -5.62 20.93
N ALA A 162 -21.61 -6.61 20.84
CA ALA A 162 -20.17 -6.40 20.92
C ALA A 162 -19.66 -5.48 19.80
N VAL A 163 -20.01 -5.77 18.54
CA VAL A 163 -19.59 -4.96 17.37
C VAL A 163 -20.14 -3.53 17.47
N SER A 164 -21.39 -3.37 17.92
CA SER A 164 -22.00 -2.06 18.15
C SER A 164 -21.25 -1.29 19.23
N SER A 165 -20.93 -1.94 20.36
CA SER A 165 -20.15 -1.32 21.43
C SER A 165 -18.76 -0.87 20.96
N ASP A 166 -18.04 -1.73 20.23
CA ASP A 166 -16.72 -1.44 19.68
C ASP A 166 -16.76 -0.25 18.72
N PHE A 167 -17.77 -0.19 17.85
CA PHE A 167 -17.99 0.96 16.97
C PHE A 167 -18.13 2.28 17.76
N HIS A 168 -18.93 2.28 18.83
CA HIS A 168 -19.10 3.48 19.66
C HIS A 168 -17.80 3.89 20.38
N ILE A 169 -16.97 2.93 20.80
CA ILE A 169 -15.65 3.21 21.38
C ILE A 169 -14.76 3.88 20.33
N LEU A 170 -14.72 3.34 19.11
CA LEU A 170 -13.93 3.89 18.00
C LEU A 170 -14.37 5.31 17.62
N CYS A 171 -15.68 5.57 17.53
CA CYS A 171 -16.20 6.92 17.27
C CYS A 171 -15.79 7.93 18.35
N LYS A 172 -15.74 7.52 19.63
CA LYS A 172 -15.28 8.40 20.73
C LYS A 172 -13.79 8.71 20.63
N ALA A 173 -12.99 7.75 20.14
CA ALA A 173 -11.55 7.89 19.91
C ALA A 173 -11.21 8.60 18.60
N GLN A 174 -12.18 8.79 17.70
CA GLN A 174 -11.96 9.42 16.40
C GLN A 174 -11.49 10.88 16.56
N THR A 175 -10.35 11.18 15.93
CA THR A 175 -9.72 12.51 15.90
C THR A 175 -10.04 13.29 14.63
N TRP A 176 -10.56 12.63 13.60
CA TRP A 176 -10.93 13.24 12.33
C TRP A 176 -12.09 14.23 12.51
N GLY A 177 -11.92 15.47 12.03
CA GLY A 177 -12.92 16.54 12.18
C GLY A 177 -12.94 17.24 13.55
N ARG A 178 -12.13 16.81 14.52
CA ARG A 178 -11.89 17.61 15.74
C ARG A 178 -10.83 18.66 15.43
N VAL A 179 -11.27 19.86 15.08
CA VAL A 179 -10.40 21.04 15.05
C VAL A 179 -9.90 21.25 16.49
N ASN A 180 -8.69 20.79 16.78
CA ASN A 180 -8.01 21.15 18.02
C ASN A 180 -7.71 22.66 17.91
N SER A 181 -8.43 23.47 18.68
CA SER A 181 -8.31 24.93 18.76
C SER A 181 -6.94 25.43 19.30
N LYS A 182 -5.90 24.59 19.27
CA LYS A 182 -4.54 24.90 19.70
C LYS A 182 -3.53 24.96 18.55
N LEU A 183 -3.99 24.93 17.30
CA LEU A 183 -3.17 25.19 16.12
C LEU A 183 -3.68 26.45 15.40
N PHE A 184 -3.60 27.57 16.11
CA PHE A 184 -3.44 28.92 15.57
C PHE A 184 -2.51 29.69 16.50
#